data_AF-A0AAN6IIZ2-F1
#
_entry.id   AF-A0AAN6IIZ2-F1
#
_cell.length_a   1.000
_cell.length_b   1.000
_cell.length_c   1.000
_cell.angle_alpha   90.00
_cell.angle_beta   90.00
_cell.angle_gamma   90.00
#
_symmetry.space_group_name_H-M   'P 1'
#
loop_
_entity.id
_entity.type
_entity.pdbx_description
1 polymer ?
#
loop_
_entity_poly.entity_id
_entity_poly.type
_entity_poly.pdbx_seq_one_letter_code
_entity_poly.pdbx_strand_id
1 'polypeptide(L)'
;MASSAHALFCFEVLSASFERRDPPKLERVLALYDRYKSGTATDGGAIADGQGEEDIDPEAEDSEEEDDEEESHEENLDRHATPKSGPQLSSISRLKASTSSSSSSSTSSPYILSATSSTSQLTTPSSVASGNQSPPSYASRVSVTESYPLFVTWNTISRSGHKSLRGCIGTFEGMPLASGLATYALTSAFDDTRFSPIPASLLPALSCSLTLLADFEPCKDAMDWDLDTHGIRISFTNRGRRHGATYLPDVAVEQGWTKEETLESLMKKAGWDGGYGHGVARRLLRGSARGPEQQSTRPWDDVQDFRVVRYTGLKASASYDEWQAWRRWVEKSREVLKG
;
A
#
# COMPACT_ATOMS: atom_id res chain seq x y z
N MET A 1 12.36 -9.02 -7.57
CA MET A 1 11.12 -8.25 -7.32
C MET A 1 10.35 -8.92 -6.19
N ALA A 2 9.45 -8.18 -5.52
CA ALA A 2 8.38 -8.82 -4.77
C ALA A 2 7.67 -9.77 -5.76
N SER A 3 7.41 -11.00 -5.33
CA SER A 3 6.89 -12.05 -6.21
C SER A 3 5.81 -12.82 -5.47
N SER A 4 4.95 -13.51 -6.20
CA SER A 4 3.91 -14.36 -5.61
C SER A 4 4.50 -15.40 -4.65
N ALA A 5 5.76 -15.82 -4.82
CA ALA A 5 6.48 -16.69 -3.87
C ALA A 5 6.50 -16.13 -2.43
N HIS A 6 6.62 -14.82 -2.27
CA HIS A 6 6.57 -14.18 -0.94
C HIS A 6 5.17 -14.24 -0.34
N ALA A 7 4.12 -14.16 -1.17
CA ALA A 7 2.74 -14.36 -0.73
C ALA A 7 2.50 -15.84 -0.36
N LEU A 8 3.07 -16.79 -1.12
CA LEU A 8 3.04 -18.22 -0.79
C LEU A 8 3.75 -18.51 0.53
N PHE A 9 4.87 -17.84 0.82
CA PHE A 9 5.53 -17.93 2.11
C PHE A 9 4.64 -17.45 3.26
N CYS A 10 3.88 -16.36 3.08
CA CYS A 10 2.92 -15.91 4.08
C CYS A 10 1.82 -16.95 4.34
N PHE A 11 1.34 -17.64 3.29
CA PHE A 11 0.42 -18.77 3.43
C PHE A 11 1.05 -19.95 4.19
N GLU A 12 2.31 -20.29 3.90
CA GLU A 12 3.05 -21.33 4.64
C GLU A 12 3.16 -20.98 6.12
N VAL A 13 3.47 -19.73 6.45
CA VAL A 13 3.53 -19.24 7.83
C VAL A 13 2.16 -19.36 8.53
N LEU A 14 1.10 -18.94 7.86
CA LEU A 14 -0.25 -19.01 8.41
C LEU A 14 -0.73 -20.46 8.60
N SER A 15 -0.54 -21.32 7.60
CA SER A 15 -0.84 -22.78 7.67
C SER A 15 -0.03 -23.46 8.77
N ALA A 16 1.28 -23.15 8.88
CA ALA A 16 2.14 -23.68 9.92
C ALA A 16 1.64 -23.33 11.34
N SER A 17 1.15 -22.09 11.52
CA SER A 17 0.58 -21.64 12.79
C SER A 17 -0.68 -22.45 13.18
N PHE A 18 -1.58 -22.72 12.23
CA PHE A 18 -2.76 -23.56 12.48
C PHE A 18 -2.38 -25.02 12.80
N GLU A 19 -1.35 -25.54 12.14
CA GLU A 19 -0.86 -26.92 12.30
C GLU A 19 0.12 -27.09 13.49
N ARG A 20 0.47 -25.99 14.18
CA ARG A 20 1.48 -25.96 15.26
C ARG A 20 2.83 -26.56 14.85
N ARG A 21 3.26 -26.28 13.62
CA ARG A 21 4.58 -26.64 13.10
C ARG A 21 5.41 -25.39 12.84
N ASP A 22 6.71 -25.60 12.64
CA ASP A 22 7.57 -24.52 12.16
C ASP A 22 7.33 -24.26 10.67
N PRO A 23 7.29 -22.98 10.25
CA PRO A 23 7.22 -22.64 8.84
C PRO A 23 8.54 -22.98 8.13
N PRO A 24 8.49 -23.32 6.83
CA PRO A 24 9.70 -23.49 6.02
C PRO A 24 10.49 -22.18 5.95
N LYS A 25 11.78 -22.25 5.64
CA LYS A 25 12.59 -21.05 5.40
C LYS A 25 12.17 -20.32 4.11
N LEU A 26 12.21 -18.98 4.12
CA LEU A 26 11.82 -18.16 2.97
C LEU A 26 12.65 -18.51 1.72
N GLU A 27 13.97 -18.68 1.87
CA GLU A 27 14.88 -19.03 0.77
C GLU A 27 14.47 -20.34 0.09
N ARG A 28 13.97 -21.30 0.88
CA ARG A 28 13.50 -22.58 0.37
C ARG A 28 12.22 -22.42 -0.45
N VAL A 29 11.28 -21.60 0.02
CA VAL A 29 10.03 -21.30 -0.71
C VAL A 29 10.34 -20.60 -2.04
N LEU A 30 11.23 -19.59 -2.02
CA LEU A 30 11.67 -18.89 -3.24
C LEU A 30 12.30 -19.85 -4.25
N ALA A 31 13.26 -20.68 -3.84
CA ALA A 31 13.92 -21.64 -4.72
C ALA A 31 12.98 -22.72 -5.28
N LEU A 32 11.98 -23.14 -4.51
CA LEU A 32 10.94 -24.07 -4.98
C LEU A 32 10.00 -23.40 -5.98
N TYR A 33 9.62 -22.16 -5.73
CA TYR A 33 8.75 -21.40 -6.61
C TYR A 33 9.40 -21.11 -7.96
N ASP A 34 10.69 -20.76 -7.98
CA ASP A 34 11.42 -20.55 -9.23
C ASP A 34 11.41 -21.81 -10.10
N ARG A 35 11.63 -22.99 -9.49
CA ARG A 35 11.55 -24.28 -10.19
C ARG A 35 10.13 -24.61 -10.66
N TYR A 36 9.12 -24.32 -9.84
CA TYR A 36 7.71 -24.47 -10.22
C TYR A 36 7.41 -23.65 -11.49
N LYS A 37 7.83 -22.38 -11.52
CA LYS A 37 7.64 -21.51 -12.69
C LYS A 37 8.40 -22.01 -13.93
N SER A 38 9.65 -22.47 -13.76
CA SER A 38 10.44 -23.02 -14.88
C SER A 38 9.82 -24.31 -15.44
N GLY A 39 9.29 -25.20 -14.59
CA GLY A 39 8.65 -26.44 -15.02
C GLY A 39 7.29 -26.22 -15.71
N THR A 40 6.53 -25.20 -15.30
CA THR A 40 5.28 -24.84 -15.99
C THR A 40 5.52 -24.18 -17.35
N ALA A 41 6.67 -23.54 -17.54
CA ALA A 41 7.03 -22.90 -18.82
C ALA A 41 7.42 -23.92 -19.90
N THR A 42 7.90 -25.12 -19.52
CA THR A 42 8.28 -26.17 -20.47
C THR A 42 7.10 -27.04 -20.93
N ASP A 43 6.01 -27.10 -20.16
CA ASP A 43 4.77 -27.81 -20.53
C ASP A 43 3.76 -26.90 -21.29
N GLY A 44 3.97 -25.58 -21.27
CA GLY A 44 3.10 -24.60 -21.93
C GLY A 44 3.73 -24.02 -23.20
N GLY A 45 3.68 -24.78 -24.30
CA GLY A 45 3.99 -24.23 -25.62
C GLY A 45 2.97 -23.17 -26.03
N ALA A 46 3.47 -21.94 -26.28
CA ALA A 46 2.91 -20.87 -27.09
C ALA A 46 1.39 -20.61 -27.05
N ILE A 47 0.97 -19.60 -26.28
CA ILE A 47 0.05 -18.58 -26.80
C ILE A 47 0.65 -17.22 -26.48
N ALA A 48 0.92 -16.46 -27.54
CA ALA A 48 1.39 -15.09 -27.50
C ALA A 48 0.29 -14.17 -26.94
N ASP A 49 0.68 -13.21 -26.11
CA ASP A 49 -0.11 -12.01 -25.83
C ASP A 49 -0.36 -11.28 -27.16
N GLY A 50 -1.54 -11.55 -27.74
CA GLY A 50 -2.11 -10.80 -28.83
C GLY A 50 -3.04 -9.74 -28.26
N GLN A 51 -2.66 -8.48 -28.44
CA GLN A 51 -3.57 -7.34 -28.36
C GLN A 51 -4.76 -7.59 -29.30
N GLY A 52 -5.97 -7.37 -28.80
CA GLY A 52 -7.21 -7.49 -29.56
C GLY A 52 -8.33 -6.78 -28.82
N GLU A 53 -8.45 -5.48 -29.06
CA GLU A 53 -9.71 -4.76 -28.97
C GLU A 53 -10.68 -5.42 -29.96
N GLU A 54 -11.84 -5.87 -29.51
CA GLU A 54 -12.99 -6.03 -30.40
C GLU A 54 -14.27 -5.56 -29.70
N ASP A 55 -14.99 -4.74 -30.45
CA ASP A 55 -16.23 -4.05 -30.16
C ASP A 55 -17.39 -4.99 -29.83
N ILE A 56 -18.28 -4.55 -28.93
CA ILE A 56 -19.59 -5.18 -28.72
C ILE A 56 -20.65 -4.15 -29.10
N ASP A 57 -21.30 -4.41 -30.23
CA ASP A 57 -22.55 -3.80 -30.68
C ASP A 57 -23.74 -4.64 -30.12
N PRO A 58 -24.79 -4.03 -29.55
CA PRO A 58 -25.98 -4.77 -29.12
C PRO A 58 -27.23 -4.43 -29.97
N GLU A 59 -27.74 -5.44 -30.68
CA GLU A 59 -29.15 -5.58 -31.09
C GLU A 59 -29.55 -7.04 -30.82
N ALA A 60 -30.77 -7.45 -30.50
CA ALA A 60 -31.97 -6.90 -29.86
C ALA A 60 -32.92 -8.11 -29.69
N GLU A 61 -33.97 -7.96 -28.88
CA GLU A 61 -35.21 -8.78 -28.84
C GLU A 61 -35.11 -10.18 -28.21
N ASP A 62 -36.15 -10.75 -27.59
CA ASP A 62 -37.36 -10.32 -26.89
C ASP A 62 -37.95 -11.64 -26.34
N SER A 63 -38.49 -11.68 -25.14
CA SER A 63 -39.50 -12.67 -24.71
C SER A 63 -39.97 -12.35 -23.30
N GLU A 64 -41.14 -11.74 -23.30
CA GLU A 64 -42.12 -11.58 -22.24
C GLU A 64 -42.41 -12.92 -21.51
N GLU A 65 -42.66 -12.85 -20.21
CA GLU A 65 -43.75 -13.61 -19.59
C GLU A 65 -44.20 -12.87 -18.31
N GLU A 66 -45.48 -12.52 -18.32
CA GLU A 66 -46.27 -11.85 -17.30
C GLU A 66 -46.61 -12.81 -16.14
N ASP A 67 -46.84 -12.28 -14.94
CA ASP A 67 -48.11 -12.46 -14.21
C ASP A 67 -48.03 -11.97 -12.75
N ASP A 68 -48.95 -11.03 -12.51
CA ASP A 68 -49.85 -10.89 -11.39
C ASP A 68 -49.49 -10.09 -10.12
N GLU A 69 -50.27 -9.02 -10.03
CA GLU A 69 -50.49 -8.01 -9.03
C GLU A 69 -51.19 -8.58 -7.78
N GLU A 70 -50.91 -8.01 -6.61
CA GLU A 70 -52.01 -7.58 -5.72
C GLU A 70 -51.68 -6.24 -5.06
N GLU A 71 -52.58 -5.31 -5.32
CA GLU A 71 -52.60 -3.91 -4.94
C GLU A 71 -53.30 -3.73 -3.58
N SER A 72 -52.81 -2.82 -2.74
CA SER A 72 -53.68 -2.05 -1.85
C SER A 72 -53.11 -0.65 -1.60
N HIS A 73 -53.73 0.32 -2.29
CA HIS A 73 -54.16 1.65 -1.85
C HIS A 73 -53.81 2.05 -0.38
N GLU A 74 -53.42 3.29 -0.04
CA GLU A 74 -53.80 4.59 -0.61
C GLU A 74 -52.89 5.73 -0.07
N GLU A 75 -52.53 6.63 -0.98
CA GLU A 75 -52.30 8.10 -0.92
C GLU A 75 -52.04 8.85 0.41
N ASN A 76 -51.02 9.74 0.46
CA ASN A 76 -51.03 11.11 -0.11
C ASN A 76 -49.74 11.90 0.24
N LEU A 77 -49.24 12.65 -0.77
CA LEU A 77 -48.52 13.96 -0.76
C LEU A 77 -47.40 14.22 0.29
N ASP A 78 -46.17 14.65 -0.04
CA ASP A 78 -45.84 15.83 -0.82
C ASP A 78 -44.32 15.90 -1.15
N ARG A 79 -43.98 16.78 -2.09
CA ARG A 79 -42.68 16.98 -2.79
C ARG A 79 -41.50 17.34 -1.87
N HIS A 80 -40.28 16.86 -2.18
CA HIS A 80 -39.06 17.66 -2.46
C HIS A 80 -37.84 16.75 -2.74
N ALA A 81 -37.12 17.04 -3.81
CA ALA A 81 -35.95 16.31 -4.28
C ALA A 81 -34.68 16.68 -3.50
N THR A 82 -33.91 15.67 -3.06
CA THR A 82 -32.50 15.79 -2.63
C THR A 82 -31.72 14.57 -3.13
N PRO A 83 -30.52 14.72 -3.71
CA PRO A 83 -29.74 13.59 -4.22
C PRO A 83 -29.15 12.75 -3.08
N LYS A 84 -29.23 11.42 -3.23
CA LYS A 84 -28.79 10.39 -2.30
C LYS A 84 -27.25 10.40 -2.14
N SER A 85 -26.80 10.53 -0.90
CA SER A 85 -25.45 10.23 -0.46
C SER A 85 -25.17 8.72 -0.53
N GLY A 86 -24.12 8.31 -1.23
CA GLY A 86 -23.60 6.93 -1.20
C GLY A 86 -23.02 6.56 0.18
N PRO A 87 -22.89 5.26 0.50
CA PRO A 87 -22.47 4.80 1.82
C PRO A 87 -21.01 5.16 2.11
N GLN A 88 -20.81 5.95 3.16
CA GLN A 88 -19.52 6.34 3.70
C GLN A 88 -18.86 5.15 4.42
N LEU A 89 -17.67 4.73 3.98
CA LEU A 89 -16.87 3.74 4.71
C LEU A 89 -16.36 4.31 6.03
N SER A 90 -16.33 3.44 7.03
CA SER A 90 -16.05 3.75 8.44
C SER A 90 -14.70 4.45 8.64
N SER A 91 -14.79 5.60 9.31
CA SER A 91 -13.69 6.44 9.80
C SER A 91 -12.46 5.67 10.26
N ILE A 92 -11.30 6.01 9.71
CA ILE A 92 -9.97 5.65 10.24
C ILE A 92 -9.86 6.23 11.65
N SER A 93 -10.26 5.43 12.64
CA SER A 93 -10.21 5.80 14.04
C SER A 93 -8.79 5.57 14.57
N ARG A 94 -8.06 6.67 14.63
CA ARG A 94 -7.21 7.08 15.76
C ARG A 94 -6.24 6.01 16.29
N LEU A 95 -5.05 5.92 15.70
CA LEU A 95 -3.86 5.38 16.35
C LEU A 95 -3.51 6.26 17.58
N LYS A 96 -3.95 5.85 18.77
CA LYS A 96 -3.35 6.28 20.04
C LYS A 96 -2.55 5.11 20.59
N ALA A 97 -1.24 5.14 20.41
CA ALA A 97 -0.34 4.36 21.23
C ALA A 97 -0.13 5.08 22.56
N SER A 98 -0.47 4.40 23.65
CA SER A 98 -0.22 4.80 25.03
C SER A 98 1.29 4.82 25.32
N THR A 99 1.71 5.91 25.95
CA THR A 99 3.06 6.16 26.46
C THR A 99 3.42 5.17 27.56
N SER A 100 4.56 4.50 27.43
CA SER A 100 5.37 4.10 28.59
C SER A 100 6.83 4.47 28.33
N SER A 101 7.42 5.04 29.36
CA SER A 101 8.66 5.81 29.38
C SER A 101 9.88 4.95 29.70
N SER A 102 10.98 5.15 28.96
CA SER A 102 12.33 4.99 29.53
C SER A 102 13.36 5.76 28.70
N SER A 103 13.78 6.89 29.27
CA SER A 103 15.11 7.52 29.28
C SER A 103 15.99 7.51 28.01
N SER A 104 16.21 8.73 27.50
CA SER A 104 17.19 9.14 26.51
C SER A 104 18.64 8.96 26.97
N SER A 105 19.55 8.77 26.02
CA SER A 105 20.95 9.19 26.15
C SER A 105 21.47 9.67 24.80
N SER A 106 21.85 10.94 24.79
CA SER A 106 22.40 11.73 23.70
C SER A 106 23.87 11.39 23.48
N THR A 107 24.33 11.28 22.23
CA THR A 107 25.76 11.50 21.94
C THR A 107 25.97 12.10 20.55
N SER A 108 26.80 13.13 20.54
CA SER A 108 27.08 14.08 19.46
C SER A 108 28.12 13.53 18.48
N SER A 109 27.95 13.84 17.19
CA SER A 109 28.98 13.63 16.16
C SER A 109 29.99 14.78 16.15
N PRO A 110 31.30 14.52 15.96
CA PRO A 110 32.24 15.54 15.53
C PRO A 110 32.59 15.41 14.04
N TYR A 111 32.72 16.57 13.39
CA TYR A 111 33.32 16.75 12.07
C TYR A 111 34.84 16.84 12.18
N ILE A 112 35.57 16.32 11.18
CA ILE A 112 36.97 16.69 10.90
C ILE A 112 37.13 16.94 9.39
N LEU A 113 37.71 18.10 9.08
CA LEU A 113 38.15 18.60 7.79
C LEU A 113 39.42 17.88 7.33
N SER A 114 39.64 17.76 6.03
CA SER A 114 41.01 17.77 5.49
C SER A 114 41.08 18.43 4.12
N ALA A 115 42.01 19.38 4.02
CA ALA A 115 42.50 19.99 2.79
C ALA A 115 43.71 19.19 2.28
N THR A 116 43.92 19.13 0.95
CA THR A 116 45.06 19.69 0.20
C THR A 116 45.12 19.10 -1.20
N SER A 117 45.42 19.98 -2.15
CA SER A 117 45.52 19.78 -3.59
C SER A 117 46.74 18.95 -4.02
N SER A 118 46.66 18.28 -5.18
CA SER A 118 47.73 18.29 -6.17
C SER A 118 47.23 17.92 -7.57
N THR A 119 47.80 18.64 -8.53
CA THR A 119 47.53 18.84 -9.95
C THR A 119 47.84 17.61 -10.83
N SER A 120 47.14 17.42 -11.95
CA SER A 120 47.74 17.11 -13.28
C SER A 120 46.72 17.06 -14.44
N GLN A 121 46.90 18.00 -15.36
CA GLN A 121 46.82 17.99 -16.84
C GLN A 121 45.82 17.12 -17.63
N LEU A 122 44.98 17.85 -18.38
CA LEU A 122 44.54 17.69 -19.78
C LEU A 122 44.86 16.36 -20.51
N THR A 123 43.80 15.62 -20.81
CA THR A 123 43.55 15.05 -22.15
C THR A 123 42.04 15.03 -22.42
N THR A 124 41.60 15.79 -23.43
CA THR A 124 40.34 15.53 -24.14
C THR A 124 40.57 14.43 -25.15
N PRO A 125 39.68 13.42 -25.20
CA PRO A 125 39.08 13.10 -26.47
C PRO A 125 37.56 13.11 -26.38
N SER A 126 36.95 13.77 -27.36
CA SER A 126 35.55 13.68 -27.71
C SER A 126 35.10 12.23 -27.83
N SER A 127 34.00 11.90 -27.15
CA SER A 127 33.17 10.74 -27.47
C SER A 127 31.76 11.09 -27.04
N VAL A 128 30.97 11.49 -28.01
CA VAL A 128 29.51 11.49 -27.96
C VAL A 128 29.05 10.05 -27.71
N ALA A 129 28.95 9.67 -26.44
CA ALA A 129 28.13 8.56 -26.03
C ALA A 129 26.86 9.18 -25.45
N SER A 130 25.82 9.22 -26.26
CA SER A 130 24.44 9.23 -25.77
C SER A 130 24.30 8.06 -24.82
N GLY A 131 24.56 8.31 -23.54
CA GLY A 131 24.22 7.39 -22.48
C GLY A 131 22.70 7.29 -22.52
N ASN A 132 22.20 6.20 -23.11
CA ASN A 132 20.89 5.68 -22.79
C ASN A 132 20.82 5.67 -21.26
N GLN A 133 20.13 6.67 -20.69
CA GLN A 133 19.62 6.55 -19.35
C GLN A 133 18.61 5.42 -19.44
N SER A 134 19.11 4.21 -19.16
CA SER A 134 18.26 3.09 -18.86
C SER A 134 17.29 3.53 -17.76
N PRO A 135 16.00 3.17 -17.86
CA PRO A 135 15.05 3.51 -16.82
C PRO A 135 15.58 3.00 -15.46
N PRO A 136 15.26 3.68 -14.35
CA PRO A 136 15.69 3.24 -13.03
C PRO A 136 15.31 1.77 -12.83
N SER A 137 16.28 0.97 -12.38
CA SER A 137 16.19 -0.48 -12.22
C SER A 137 15.27 -0.86 -11.04
N TYR A 138 13.96 -0.56 -11.14
CA TYR A 138 12.95 -0.81 -10.11
C TYR A 138 12.67 -2.32 -9.88
N ALA A 139 13.18 -3.19 -10.76
CA ALA A 139 12.93 -4.62 -10.78
C ALA A 139 14.11 -5.48 -10.29
N SER A 140 15.30 -4.90 -10.04
CA SER A 140 16.49 -5.70 -9.72
C SER A 140 16.46 -6.19 -8.28
N ARG A 141 15.77 -7.32 -8.12
CA ARG A 141 15.96 -8.35 -7.08
C ARG A 141 15.86 -7.81 -5.65
N VAL A 142 14.63 -7.81 -5.13
CA VAL A 142 14.38 -7.96 -3.69
C VAL A 142 15.35 -9.00 -3.12
N SER A 143 16.27 -8.54 -2.28
CA SER A 143 17.24 -9.41 -1.63
C SER A 143 16.64 -9.92 -0.33
N VAL A 144 16.76 -11.21 -0.07
CA VAL A 144 16.29 -11.81 1.20
C VAL A 144 17.03 -11.22 2.41
N THR A 145 18.26 -10.72 2.20
CA THR A 145 19.11 -10.14 3.25
C THR A 145 18.87 -8.67 3.51
N GLU A 146 18.10 -7.98 2.66
CA GLU A 146 17.84 -6.56 2.81
C GLU A 146 16.61 -6.32 3.69
N SER A 147 16.58 -5.15 4.32
CA SER A 147 15.47 -4.73 5.17
C SER A 147 14.52 -3.83 4.41
N TYR A 148 13.24 -4.16 4.42
CA TYR A 148 12.20 -3.39 3.72
C TYR A 148 11.08 -3.02 4.68
N PRO A 149 10.57 -1.79 4.62
CA PRO A 149 9.25 -1.51 5.16
C PRO A 149 8.23 -2.32 4.35
N LEU A 150 7.30 -2.98 5.03
CA LEU A 150 6.40 -3.92 4.37
C LEU A 150 5.04 -3.98 5.04
N PHE A 151 4.04 -4.34 4.23
CA PHE A 151 2.67 -4.59 4.66
C PHE A 151 2.22 -5.95 4.15
N VAL A 152 1.57 -6.72 5.02
CA VAL A 152 0.89 -7.96 4.64
C VAL A 152 -0.60 -7.75 4.81
N THR A 153 -1.34 -8.12 3.78
CA THR A 153 -2.78 -7.94 3.67
C THR A 153 -3.44 -9.27 3.35
N TRP A 154 -4.37 -9.69 4.19
CA TRP A 154 -5.29 -10.79 3.94
C TRP A 154 -6.61 -10.24 3.40
N ASN A 155 -7.06 -10.81 2.28
CA ASN A 155 -8.39 -10.58 1.73
C ASN A 155 -9.15 -11.90 1.68
N THR A 156 -10.46 -11.88 1.89
CA THR A 156 -11.34 -12.99 1.52
C THR A 156 -11.83 -12.79 0.09
N ILE A 157 -11.89 -13.87 -0.68
CA ILE A 157 -12.49 -13.92 -2.02
C ILE A 157 -13.84 -14.63 -1.87
N SER A 158 -14.91 -13.92 -2.22
CA SER A 158 -16.26 -14.48 -2.26
C SER A 158 -16.45 -15.39 -3.48
N ARG A 159 -17.54 -16.17 -3.51
CA ARG A 159 -17.86 -17.04 -4.67
C ARG A 159 -18.07 -16.27 -5.97
N SER A 160 -18.50 -15.01 -5.89
CA SER A 160 -18.63 -14.11 -7.05
C SER A 160 -17.31 -13.46 -7.47
N GLY A 161 -16.19 -13.81 -6.82
CA GLY A 161 -14.87 -13.24 -7.10
C GLY A 161 -14.58 -11.91 -6.39
N HIS A 162 -15.55 -11.34 -5.68
CA HIS A 162 -15.35 -10.06 -4.97
C HIS A 162 -14.37 -10.23 -3.81
N LYS A 163 -13.35 -9.35 -3.75
CA LYS A 163 -12.33 -9.30 -2.70
C LYS A 163 -12.80 -8.40 -1.54
N SER A 164 -12.63 -8.86 -0.31
CA SER A 164 -12.94 -8.08 0.90
C SER A 164 -11.77 -8.13 1.87
N LEU A 165 -11.38 -6.98 2.40
CA LEU A 165 -10.28 -6.86 3.36
C LEU A 165 -10.59 -7.65 4.64
N ARG A 166 -9.66 -8.50 5.06
CA ARG A 166 -9.77 -9.33 6.26
C ARG A 166 -8.70 -9.04 7.31
N GLY A 167 -7.61 -8.40 6.93
CA GLY A 167 -6.58 -7.92 7.84
C GLY A 167 -5.45 -7.25 7.05
N CYS A 168 -4.87 -6.18 7.57
CA CYS A 168 -3.73 -5.52 6.95
C CYS A 168 -2.89 -4.83 8.03
N ILE A 169 -1.68 -5.35 8.26
CA ILE A 169 -0.72 -4.80 9.21
C ILE A 169 0.67 -4.82 8.58
N GLY A 170 1.49 -3.84 8.93
CA GLY A 170 2.83 -3.66 8.41
C GLY A 170 3.61 -2.60 9.17
N THR A 171 4.76 -2.23 8.62
CA THR A 171 5.65 -1.22 9.18
C THR A 171 6.24 -0.31 8.12
N PHE A 172 6.51 0.94 8.52
CA PHE A 172 7.28 1.90 7.75
C PHE A 172 8.79 1.87 8.09
N GLU A 173 9.19 1.05 9.06
CA GLU A 173 10.58 0.78 9.40
C GLU A 173 11.07 -0.45 8.64
N GLY A 174 12.31 -0.41 8.14
CA GLY A 174 12.90 -1.54 7.43
C GLY A 174 13.05 -2.75 8.34
N MET A 175 12.52 -3.91 7.91
CA MET A 175 12.73 -5.18 8.59
C MET A 175 13.32 -6.23 7.66
N PRO A 176 14.19 -7.13 8.15
CA PRO A 176 14.70 -8.24 7.34
C PRO A 176 13.54 -9.05 6.77
N LEU A 177 13.53 -9.22 5.44
CA LEU A 177 12.36 -9.66 4.68
C LEU A 177 11.71 -10.94 5.23
N ALA A 178 12.50 -11.97 5.52
CA ALA A 178 11.98 -13.24 6.05
C ALA A 178 11.26 -13.05 7.40
N SER A 179 11.89 -12.35 8.34
CA SER A 179 11.33 -12.10 9.67
C SER A 179 10.12 -11.18 9.62
N GLY A 180 10.17 -10.14 8.78
CA GLY A 180 9.07 -9.20 8.63
C GLY A 180 7.85 -9.84 7.99
N LEU A 181 8.03 -10.62 6.91
CA LEU A 181 6.92 -11.35 6.29
C LEU A 181 6.30 -12.36 7.26
N ALA A 182 7.11 -13.15 7.98
CA ALA A 182 6.58 -14.11 8.95
C ALA A 182 5.79 -13.41 10.08
N THR A 183 6.35 -12.34 10.64
CA THR A 183 5.73 -11.57 11.73
C THR A 183 4.43 -10.93 11.27
N TYR A 184 4.44 -10.19 10.16
CA TYR A 184 3.27 -9.46 9.70
C TYR A 184 2.23 -10.34 9.03
N ALA A 185 2.58 -11.53 8.51
CA ALA A 185 1.59 -12.52 8.08
C ALA A 185 0.70 -12.98 9.23
N LEU A 186 1.28 -13.28 10.40
CA LEU A 186 0.50 -13.67 11.59
C LEU A 186 -0.18 -12.48 12.25
N THR A 187 0.52 -11.37 12.40
CA THR A 187 -0.03 -10.16 13.04
C THR A 187 -1.24 -9.64 12.26
N SER A 188 -1.18 -9.59 10.93
CA SER A 188 -2.33 -9.19 10.11
C SER A 188 -3.47 -10.21 10.11
N ALA A 189 -3.19 -11.50 10.39
CA ALA A 189 -4.21 -12.54 10.47
C ALA A 189 -4.92 -12.58 11.83
N PHE A 190 -4.23 -12.26 12.92
CA PHE A 190 -4.71 -12.50 14.29
C PHE A 190 -4.85 -11.25 15.15
N ASP A 191 -4.03 -10.22 14.92
CA ASP A 191 -3.92 -9.06 15.81
C ASP A 191 -4.43 -7.75 15.20
N ASP A 192 -4.98 -7.78 13.99
CA ASP A 192 -5.67 -6.63 13.39
C ASP A 192 -7.01 -6.40 14.11
N THR A 193 -7.00 -5.52 15.10
CA THR A 193 -8.16 -5.20 15.97
C THR A 193 -9.44 -4.76 15.26
N ARG A 194 -9.39 -4.46 13.95
CA ARG A 194 -10.58 -4.16 13.14
C ARG A 194 -11.37 -5.41 12.77
N PHE A 195 -10.76 -6.59 12.86
CA PHE A 195 -11.31 -7.86 12.42
C PHE A 195 -11.15 -8.94 13.50
N SER A 196 -12.05 -9.92 13.52
CA SER A 196 -11.84 -11.12 14.33
C SER A 196 -10.69 -11.96 13.75
N PRO A 197 -9.86 -12.61 14.59
CA PRO A 197 -8.78 -13.49 14.14
C PRO A 197 -9.25 -14.48 13.05
N ILE A 198 -8.44 -14.70 12.02
CA ILE A 198 -8.76 -15.61 10.92
C ILE A 198 -8.79 -17.06 11.44
N PRO A 199 -9.93 -17.78 11.40
CA PRO A 199 -9.95 -19.20 11.73
C PRO A 199 -9.39 -20.04 10.58
N ALA A 200 -8.89 -21.24 10.89
CA ALA A 200 -8.37 -22.19 9.90
C ALA A 200 -9.39 -22.52 8.79
N SER A 201 -10.69 -22.49 9.10
CA SER A 201 -11.78 -22.73 8.14
C SER A 201 -11.88 -21.67 7.04
N LEU A 202 -11.37 -20.46 7.26
CA LEU A 202 -11.35 -19.41 6.24
C LEU A 202 -10.18 -19.51 5.27
N LEU A 203 -9.14 -20.30 5.58
CA LEU A 203 -7.94 -20.41 4.76
C LEU A 203 -8.23 -20.63 3.27
N PRO A 204 -9.20 -21.50 2.86
CA PRO A 204 -9.52 -21.71 1.45
C PRO A 204 -10.09 -20.50 0.70
N ALA A 205 -10.64 -19.52 1.42
CA ALA A 205 -11.22 -18.32 0.84
C ALA A 205 -10.22 -17.14 0.83
N LEU A 206 -8.99 -17.31 1.29
CA LEU A 206 -8.05 -16.21 1.42
C LEU A 206 -7.26 -15.92 0.14
N SER A 207 -6.88 -14.66 0.01
CA SER A 207 -5.77 -14.19 -0.82
C SER A 207 -4.84 -13.36 0.05
N CYS A 208 -3.54 -13.59 -0.13
CA CYS A 208 -2.49 -12.83 0.49
C CYS A 208 -1.96 -11.81 -0.53
N SER A 209 -1.90 -10.55 -0.12
CA SER A 209 -1.20 -9.48 -0.83
C SER A 209 -0.10 -8.94 0.07
N LEU A 210 1.05 -8.65 -0.50
CA LEU A 210 2.14 -7.97 0.18
C LEU A 210 2.55 -6.72 -0.59
N THR A 211 3.01 -5.72 0.14
CA THR A 211 3.54 -4.48 -0.42
C THR A 211 4.87 -4.20 0.24
N LEU A 212 5.97 -4.27 -0.52
CA LEU A 212 7.29 -3.82 -0.06
C LEU A 212 7.47 -2.37 -0.48
N LEU A 213 7.82 -1.50 0.47
CA LEU A 213 8.05 -0.09 0.16
C LEU A 213 9.52 0.13 -0.20
N ALA A 214 9.75 0.84 -1.30
CA ALA A 214 11.07 1.09 -1.85
C ALA A 214 11.21 2.56 -2.29
N ASP A 215 12.43 2.95 -2.67
CA ASP A 215 12.71 4.22 -3.35
C ASP A 215 12.25 5.47 -2.56
N PHE A 216 12.55 5.50 -1.26
CA PHE A 216 12.23 6.67 -0.43
C PHE A 216 13.08 7.89 -0.85
N GLU A 217 12.45 8.83 -1.54
CA GLU A 217 13.07 10.03 -2.07
C GLU A 217 12.42 11.29 -1.48
N PRO A 218 13.21 12.24 -0.93
CA PRO A 218 12.69 13.55 -0.58
C PRO A 218 12.16 14.28 -1.82
N CYS A 219 10.93 14.77 -1.75
CA CYS A 219 10.33 15.58 -2.81
C CYS A 219 10.97 16.98 -2.84
N LYS A 220 11.11 17.56 -4.04
CA LYS A 220 11.59 18.95 -4.23
C LYS A 220 10.62 19.97 -3.65
N ASP A 221 9.33 19.71 -3.81
CA ASP A 221 8.22 20.49 -3.26
C ASP A 221 7.08 19.55 -2.83
N ALA A 222 6.01 20.11 -2.25
CA ALA A 222 4.90 19.31 -1.73
C ALA A 222 4.17 18.47 -2.80
N MET A 223 4.28 18.84 -4.08
CA MET A 223 3.57 18.26 -5.21
C MET A 223 4.46 17.37 -6.11
N ASP A 224 5.75 17.24 -5.81
CA ASP A 224 6.73 16.43 -6.54
C ASP A 224 6.58 14.92 -6.26
N TRP A 225 5.41 14.39 -6.56
CA TRP A 225 5.01 12.98 -6.48
C TRP A 225 3.81 12.78 -7.42
N ASP A 226 3.44 11.55 -7.77
CA ASP A 226 2.39 11.27 -8.76
C ASP A 226 1.32 10.35 -8.20
N LEU A 227 0.07 10.65 -8.53
CA LEU A 227 -1.07 9.82 -8.19
C LEU A 227 -0.91 8.43 -8.83
N ASP A 228 -1.42 7.41 -8.16
CA ASP A 228 -1.37 5.99 -8.58
C ASP A 228 0.04 5.37 -8.66
N THR A 229 1.09 6.19 -8.57
CA THR A 229 2.48 5.74 -8.65
C THR A 229 3.17 5.79 -7.29
N HIS A 230 3.04 6.90 -6.59
CA HIS A 230 3.83 7.19 -5.40
C HIS A 230 2.98 7.12 -4.12
N GLY A 231 3.50 6.42 -3.11
CA GLY A 231 3.12 6.63 -1.73
C GLY A 231 3.83 7.86 -1.18
N ILE A 232 3.23 8.50 -0.18
CA ILE A 232 3.77 9.75 0.38
C ILE A 232 3.80 9.72 1.90
N ARG A 233 4.93 10.15 2.45
CA ARG A 233 5.15 10.37 3.88
C ARG A 233 5.41 11.85 4.13
N ILE A 234 4.57 12.47 4.93
CA ILE A 234 4.75 13.86 5.34
C ILE A 234 5.33 13.95 6.75
N SER A 235 6.09 15.01 6.99
CA SER A 235 6.45 15.43 8.34
C SER A 235 6.51 16.95 8.43
N PHE A 236 6.05 17.51 9.54
CA PHE A 236 6.07 18.95 9.78
C PHE A 236 6.02 19.26 11.27
N THR A 237 6.31 20.51 11.64
CA THR A 237 6.25 21.01 13.01
C THR A 237 5.10 22.01 13.14
N ASN A 238 4.23 21.80 14.12
CA ASN A 238 3.14 22.73 14.45
C ASN A 238 3.06 22.90 15.96
N ARG A 239 2.99 24.14 16.46
CA ARG A 239 2.94 24.48 17.90
C ARG A 239 4.03 23.77 18.72
N GLY A 240 5.24 23.71 18.16
CA GLY A 240 6.40 23.05 18.81
C GLY A 240 6.31 21.53 18.90
N ARG A 241 5.35 20.88 18.21
CA ARG A 241 5.21 19.43 18.14
C ARG A 241 5.47 18.95 16.73
N ARG A 242 6.20 17.83 16.61
CA ARG A 242 6.42 17.17 15.32
C ARG A 242 5.24 16.27 14.99
N HIS A 243 4.77 16.38 13.77
CA HIS A 243 3.69 15.60 13.20
C HIS A 243 4.22 14.81 12.00
N GLY A 244 3.58 13.67 11.73
CA GLY A 244 3.86 12.90 10.53
C GLY A 244 2.75 11.90 10.25
N ALA A 245 2.55 11.61 8.97
CA ALA A 245 1.60 10.62 8.49
C ALA A 245 2.05 10.09 7.14
N THR A 246 1.51 8.92 6.78
CA THR A 246 1.86 8.24 5.54
C THR A 246 0.60 7.67 4.88
N TYR A 247 0.57 7.71 3.54
CA TYR A 247 -0.39 7.00 2.70
C TYR A 247 0.33 6.13 1.67
N LEU A 248 -0.22 4.94 1.44
CA LEU A 248 0.18 4.03 0.37
C LEU A 248 -0.25 4.61 -1.00
N PRO A 249 0.38 4.17 -2.12
CA PRO A 249 0.09 4.68 -3.46
C PRO A 249 -1.39 4.70 -3.83
N ASP A 250 -2.15 3.70 -3.39
CA ASP A 250 -3.54 3.48 -3.83
C ASP A 250 -4.54 4.41 -3.14
N VAL A 251 -4.21 4.91 -1.95
CA VAL A 251 -5.19 5.58 -1.07
C VAL A 251 -5.79 6.82 -1.73
N ALA A 252 -4.97 7.61 -2.42
CA ALA A 252 -5.47 8.83 -3.08
C ALA A 252 -6.46 8.49 -4.21
N VAL A 253 -6.13 7.47 -5.01
CA VAL A 253 -6.92 7.04 -6.16
C VAL A 253 -8.23 6.40 -5.71
N GLU A 254 -8.18 5.51 -4.72
CA GLU A 254 -9.38 4.85 -4.16
C GLU A 254 -10.39 5.85 -3.57
N GLN A 255 -9.92 6.98 -3.07
CA GLN A 255 -10.77 8.04 -2.51
C GLN A 255 -11.18 9.10 -3.54
N GLY A 256 -10.63 9.04 -4.76
CA GLY A 256 -10.83 10.07 -5.78
C GLY A 256 -10.24 11.44 -5.38
N TRP A 257 -9.20 11.45 -4.55
CA TRP A 257 -8.55 12.68 -4.09
C TRP A 257 -7.53 13.21 -5.09
N THR A 258 -7.48 14.53 -5.23
CA THR A 258 -6.39 15.28 -5.87
C THR A 258 -5.12 15.25 -5.00
N LYS A 259 -3.98 15.69 -5.55
CA LYS A 259 -2.71 15.76 -4.78
C LYS A 259 -2.86 16.70 -3.56
N GLU A 260 -3.54 17.82 -3.75
CA GLU A 260 -3.85 18.82 -2.71
C GLU A 260 -4.70 18.22 -1.58
N GLU A 261 -5.82 17.59 -1.94
CA GLU A 261 -6.73 16.96 -0.98
C GLU A 261 -6.03 15.83 -0.20
N THR A 262 -5.17 15.07 -0.89
CA THR A 262 -4.39 14.00 -0.28
C THR A 262 -3.43 14.54 0.79
N LEU A 263 -2.70 15.62 0.51
CA LEU A 263 -1.80 16.25 1.47
C LEU A 263 -2.55 16.85 2.66
N GLU A 264 -3.67 17.52 2.42
CA GLU A 264 -4.49 18.06 3.50
C GLU A 264 -5.05 16.95 4.39
N SER A 265 -5.55 15.87 3.78
CA SER A 265 -6.00 14.65 4.46
C SER A 265 -4.88 14.03 5.30
N LEU A 266 -3.64 13.97 4.77
CA LEU A 266 -2.48 13.51 5.54
C LEU A 266 -2.15 14.40 6.72
N MET A 267 -2.20 15.72 6.55
CA MET A 267 -1.98 16.65 7.66
C MET A 267 -3.01 16.42 8.76
N LYS A 268 -4.29 16.29 8.41
CA LYS A 268 -5.36 15.96 9.37
C LYS A 268 -5.10 14.61 10.05
N LYS A 269 -4.70 13.59 9.28
CA LYS A 269 -4.31 12.27 9.81
C LYS A 269 -3.11 12.34 10.77
N ALA A 270 -2.17 13.25 10.52
CA ALA A 270 -1.02 13.53 11.39
C ALA A 270 -1.42 14.31 12.67
N GLY A 271 -2.69 14.70 12.82
CA GLY A 271 -3.22 15.43 13.96
C GLY A 271 -3.23 16.95 13.79
N TRP A 272 -3.15 17.46 12.55
CA TRP A 272 -3.33 18.88 12.26
C TRP A 272 -4.81 19.28 12.34
N ASP A 273 -5.10 20.38 13.03
CA ASP A 273 -6.44 20.88 13.33
C ASP A 273 -6.92 22.01 12.41
N GLY A 274 -6.26 22.24 11.27
CA GLY A 274 -6.66 23.28 10.31
C GLY A 274 -6.04 24.67 10.55
N GLY A 275 -4.97 24.77 11.33
CA GLY A 275 -4.24 26.04 11.51
C GLY A 275 -5.08 27.18 12.12
N TYR A 276 -4.55 28.41 12.08
CA TYR A 276 -5.24 29.61 12.56
C TYR A 276 -6.28 30.10 11.51
N GLY A 277 -7.36 29.34 11.30
CA GLY A 277 -8.48 29.84 10.47
C GLY A 277 -9.43 28.81 9.87
N HIS A 278 -9.05 27.53 9.80
CA HIS A 278 -9.83 26.54 9.06
C HIS A 278 -10.83 25.74 9.92
N GLY A 279 -10.87 25.98 11.24
CA GLY A 279 -11.87 25.36 12.11
C GLY A 279 -13.26 25.95 11.85
N VAL A 280 -14.25 25.09 11.53
CA VAL A 280 -15.66 25.45 11.31
C VAL A 280 -16.22 26.33 12.45
N ALA A 281 -15.77 26.07 13.68
CA ALA A 281 -16.14 26.82 14.88
C ALA A 281 -15.70 28.30 14.89
N ARG A 282 -14.64 28.67 14.16
CA ARG A 282 -14.14 30.06 14.14
C ARG A 282 -14.63 30.89 12.95
N ARG A 283 -15.10 30.26 11.86
CA ARG A 283 -15.76 30.98 10.75
C ARG A 283 -17.06 31.65 11.21
N LEU A 284 -17.74 31.07 12.19
CA LEU A 284 -18.97 31.62 12.78
C LEU A 284 -18.74 32.67 13.88
N LEU A 285 -17.54 32.71 14.50
CA LEU A 285 -17.23 33.62 15.62
C LEU A 285 -16.52 34.90 15.20
N ARG A 286 -16.14 35.06 13.92
CA ARG A 286 -15.44 36.24 13.43
C ARG A 286 -16.16 36.82 12.24
N GLY A 287 -17.22 37.57 12.52
CA GLY A 287 -17.78 38.51 11.55
C GLY A 287 -16.68 39.40 11.00
N SER A 288 -16.63 39.50 9.67
CA SER A 288 -16.04 40.60 8.88
C SER A 288 -14.94 41.42 9.55
N ALA A 289 -13.71 40.91 9.64
CA ALA A 289 -12.51 41.75 9.84
C ALA A 289 -11.20 40.95 9.67
N ARG A 290 -10.78 40.69 8.43
CA ARG A 290 -9.37 40.55 8.05
C ARG A 290 -9.26 40.77 6.54
N GLY A 291 -8.39 41.70 6.13
CA GLY A 291 -8.17 42.08 4.74
C GLY A 291 -7.58 40.93 3.91
N PRO A 292 -7.57 41.06 2.56
CA PRO A 292 -7.21 40.00 1.61
C PRO A 292 -5.71 39.70 1.53
N GLU A 293 -4.95 39.97 2.59
CA GLU A 293 -3.49 39.89 2.56
C GLU A 293 -3.03 38.58 3.21
N GLN A 294 -2.66 37.63 2.34
CA GLN A 294 -1.88 36.41 2.62
C GLN A 294 -2.49 35.40 3.60
N GLN A 295 -3.61 34.79 3.22
CA GLN A 295 -3.79 33.37 3.55
C GLN A 295 -3.11 32.58 2.46
N SER A 296 -2.13 31.74 2.81
CA SER A 296 -1.64 30.78 1.82
C SER A 296 -2.81 29.92 1.38
N THR A 297 -2.96 29.73 0.07
CA THR A 297 -3.96 28.84 -0.50
C THR A 297 -3.71 27.38 -0.12
N ARG A 298 -2.52 27.06 0.41
CA ARG A 298 -2.04 25.72 0.66
C ARG A 298 -1.81 25.47 2.16
N PRO A 299 -2.53 24.50 2.77
CA PRO A 299 -2.42 24.18 4.20
C PRO A 299 -1.00 23.97 4.74
N TRP A 300 -0.10 23.41 3.94
CA TRP A 300 1.26 23.10 4.34
C TRP A 300 2.20 24.30 4.36
N ASP A 301 1.82 25.44 3.77
CA ASP A 301 2.61 26.67 3.85
C ASP A 301 2.45 27.34 5.25
N ASP A 302 1.42 26.96 6.01
CA ASP A 302 1.14 27.48 7.37
C ASP A 302 1.89 26.74 8.49
N VAL A 303 2.66 25.70 8.17
CA VAL A 303 3.40 24.89 9.15
C VAL A 303 4.91 24.96 8.92
N GLN A 304 5.67 24.70 9.98
CA GLN A 304 7.14 24.76 9.91
C GLN A 304 7.71 23.43 9.44
N ASP A 305 8.84 23.47 8.74
CA ASP A 305 9.60 22.29 8.29
C ASP A 305 8.76 21.25 7.55
N PHE A 306 7.80 21.68 6.73
CA PHE A 306 7.00 20.75 5.94
C PHE A 306 7.89 20.01 4.94
N ARG A 307 7.90 18.68 5.04
CA ARG A 307 8.66 17.80 4.17
C ARG A 307 7.77 16.69 3.67
N VAL A 308 7.89 16.40 2.39
CA VAL A 308 7.28 15.24 1.75
C VAL A 308 8.40 14.31 1.27
N VAL A 309 8.23 13.03 1.54
CA VAL A 309 9.04 11.95 0.99
C VAL A 309 8.11 11.08 0.17
N ARG A 310 8.41 10.91 -1.11
CA ARG A 310 7.74 9.94 -1.97
C ARG A 310 8.44 8.60 -1.90
N TYR A 311 7.70 7.54 -2.19
CA TYR A 311 8.23 6.18 -2.28
C TYR A 311 7.34 5.34 -3.19
N THR A 312 7.85 4.21 -3.66
CA THR A 312 7.10 3.25 -4.49
C THR A 312 6.70 2.02 -3.67
N GLY A 313 5.67 1.31 -4.13
CA GLY A 313 5.22 0.06 -3.52
C GLY A 313 5.35 -1.09 -4.50
N LEU A 314 6.23 -2.05 -4.24
CA LEU A 314 6.32 -3.30 -4.98
C LEU A 314 5.27 -4.27 -4.45
N LYS A 315 4.18 -4.45 -5.20
CA LYS A 315 3.08 -5.34 -4.83
C LYS A 315 3.26 -6.73 -5.41
N ALA A 316 2.91 -7.73 -4.61
CA ALA A 316 2.72 -9.09 -5.08
C ALA A 316 1.54 -9.71 -4.36
N SER A 317 0.87 -10.67 -5.00
CA SER A 317 -0.22 -11.41 -4.38
C SER A 317 -0.24 -12.86 -4.83
N ALA A 318 -0.92 -13.68 -4.02
CA ALA A 318 -1.34 -15.02 -4.38
C ALA A 318 -2.70 -15.32 -3.73
N SER A 319 -3.49 -16.15 -4.39
CA SER A 319 -4.69 -16.77 -3.86
C SER A 319 -4.36 -18.10 -3.15
N TYR A 320 -5.30 -18.59 -2.35
CA TYR A 320 -5.20 -19.92 -1.77
C TYR A 320 -5.05 -21.01 -2.84
N ASP A 321 -5.74 -20.89 -3.97
CA ASP A 321 -5.69 -21.88 -5.05
C ASP A 321 -4.30 -21.94 -5.71
N GLU A 322 -3.66 -20.78 -5.93
CA GLU A 322 -2.28 -20.72 -6.41
C GLU A 322 -1.30 -21.35 -5.40
N TRP A 323 -1.50 -21.08 -4.11
CA TRP A 323 -0.70 -21.69 -3.05
C TRP A 323 -0.88 -23.22 -2.99
N GLN A 324 -2.11 -23.70 -3.09
CA GLN A 324 -2.42 -25.13 -3.12
C GLN A 324 -1.85 -25.82 -4.36
N ALA A 325 -1.97 -25.21 -5.54
CA ALA A 325 -1.40 -25.75 -6.77
C ALA A 325 0.12 -25.91 -6.64
N TRP A 326 0.80 -24.88 -6.11
CA TRP A 326 2.23 -24.94 -5.84
C TRP A 326 2.58 -26.03 -4.79
N ARG A 327 1.87 -26.13 -3.66
CA ARG A 327 2.13 -27.17 -2.65
C ARG A 327 1.98 -28.58 -3.21
N ARG A 328 0.92 -28.85 -3.98
CA ARG A 328 0.72 -30.16 -4.63
C ARG A 328 1.86 -30.48 -5.59
N TRP A 329 2.37 -29.49 -6.31
CA TRP A 329 3.55 -29.67 -7.17
C TRP A 329 4.81 -30.00 -6.35
N VAL A 330 5.03 -29.33 -5.22
CA VAL A 330 6.16 -29.63 -4.31
C VAL A 330 6.10 -31.08 -3.81
N GLU A 331 4.92 -31.52 -3.36
CA GLU A 331 4.68 -32.88 -2.87
C GLU A 331 4.90 -33.93 -3.96
N LYS A 332 4.36 -33.70 -5.17
CA LYS A 332 4.54 -34.59 -6.33
C LYS A 332 5.99 -34.70 -6.76
N SER A 333 6.74 -33.60 -6.67
CA SER A 333 8.16 -33.53 -7.03
C SER A 333 9.06 -34.23 -6.00
N ARG A 334 8.49 -34.76 -4.89
CA ARG A 334 9.23 -35.32 -3.74
C ARG A 334 10.23 -34.33 -3.13
N GLU A 335 9.98 -33.04 -3.32
CA GLU A 335 10.81 -31.98 -2.79
C GLU A 335 10.38 -31.68 -1.35
N VAL A 336 11.34 -31.60 -0.42
CA VAL A 336 10.99 -31.40 1.00
C VAL A 336 10.93 -29.92 1.34
N LEU A 337 9.81 -29.47 1.91
CA LEU A 337 9.69 -28.25 2.71
C LEU A 337 10.19 -28.57 4.13
N LYS A 338 11.50 -28.45 4.36
CA LYS A 338 12.04 -28.54 5.72
C LYS A 338 12.14 -27.14 6.33
N GLY A 339 11.81 -27.04 7.63
CA GLY A 339 12.22 -25.93 8.49
C GLY A 339 13.72 -25.92 8.71
#